data_AF-A0A7W0DS16-F1
#
_entry.id   AF-A0A7W0DS16-F1
#
_cell.length_a   1.000
_cell.length_b   1.000
_cell.length_c   1.000
_cell.angle_alpha   90.00
_cell.angle_beta   90.00
_cell.angle_gamma   90.00
#
_symmetry.space_group_name_H-M   'P 1'
#
loop_
_entity.id
_entity.type
_entity.pdbx_description
1 polymer ?
#
loop_
_entity_poly.entity_id
_entity_poly.type
_entity_poly.pdbx_seq_one_letter_code
_entity_poly.pdbx_strand_id
1 'polypeptide(L)'
;MDANAEENRESRKRGEGRVSSRYAPGRHGTAGLGPRDRVVREAVRSGLVGPAHLVAGFVDTDGVRASVRDLRETFGHAPVLHTFAAKAASLVPVLRLLADCGMGCEVASPGELRLALAAGFAPSMIVLDSPAKTCEEIHQALALGVALNADNLDELRRIHALRPADSADQLNARGTVSGL
;
A
#
# COMPACT_ATOMS: atom_id res chain seq x y z
N MET A 1 52.67 33.94 12.00
CA MET A 1 52.33 33.68 13.41
C MET A 1 50.88 34.07 13.60
N ASP A 2 49.87 33.20 13.62
CA ASP A 2 49.76 31.76 13.36
C ASP A 2 48.31 31.50 12.96
N ALA A 3 48.13 30.54 12.06
CA ALA A 3 46.84 29.99 11.66
C ALA A 3 46.25 29.16 12.81
N ASN A 4 45.13 29.60 13.39
CA ASN A 4 44.15 28.77 14.11
C ASN A 4 43.03 29.62 14.75
N ALA A 5 42.17 30.22 13.93
CA ALA A 5 40.92 30.81 14.42
C ALA A 5 39.76 30.72 13.41
N GLU A 6 39.87 29.78 12.46
CA GLU A 6 39.02 29.70 11.26
C GLU A 6 37.89 28.67 11.34
N GLU A 7 37.45 28.25 12.54
CA GLU A 7 36.46 27.16 12.64
C GLU A 7 35.28 27.44 13.57
N ASN A 8 34.94 28.71 13.85
CA ASN A 8 33.81 28.98 14.76
C ASN A 8 32.94 30.21 14.44
N ARG A 9 32.85 30.63 13.17
CA ARG A 9 31.96 31.69 12.73
C ARG A 9 31.34 31.39 11.36
N GLU A 10 30.35 30.50 11.36
CA GLU A 10 29.24 30.36 10.40
C GLU A 10 28.74 28.92 10.56
N SER A 11 27.70 28.62 11.34
CA SER A 11 26.35 28.80 10.84
C SER A 11 25.36 28.43 11.95
N ARG A 12 25.15 29.35 12.88
CA ARG A 12 23.86 29.41 13.58
C ARG A 12 22.84 29.94 12.56
N LYS A 13 22.12 29.05 11.89
CA LYS A 13 20.72 29.27 11.46
C LYS A 13 20.17 28.03 10.74
N ARG A 14 19.06 27.52 11.30
CA ARG A 14 18.05 26.62 10.69
C ARG A 14 18.54 25.18 10.56
N GLY A 15 17.82 24.15 10.97
CA GLY A 15 16.49 24.01 11.56
C GLY A 15 16.33 22.51 11.80
N GLU A 16 15.71 22.19 12.91
CA GLU A 16 15.58 20.84 13.46
C GLU A 16 14.77 19.92 12.55
N GLY A 17 15.14 18.64 12.54
CA GLY A 17 14.36 17.58 11.87
C GLY A 17 14.94 16.18 12.05
N ARG A 18 15.61 15.91 13.18
CA ARG A 18 16.08 14.55 13.48
C ARG A 18 14.94 13.78 14.11
N VAL A 19 14.29 12.90 13.34
CA VAL A 19 13.36 11.89 13.86
C VAL A 19 14.13 11.00 14.83
N SER A 20 14.02 11.32 16.12
CA SER A 20 14.59 10.55 17.19
C SER A 20 13.73 9.30 17.41
N SER A 21 14.07 8.21 16.73
CA SER A 21 13.68 6.87 17.18
C SER A 21 14.33 6.63 18.54
N ARG A 22 13.58 6.88 19.62
CA ARG A 22 13.95 6.47 20.98
C ARG A 22 12.85 5.55 21.48
N TYR A 23 13.04 4.25 21.25
CA TYR A 23 12.41 3.24 22.07
C TYR A 23 12.94 3.41 23.50
N ALA A 24 12.07 3.81 24.41
CA ALA A 24 12.37 3.86 25.85
C ALA A 24 11.75 2.60 26.50
N PRO A 25 12.52 1.77 27.23
CA PRO A 25 11.95 0.65 27.96
C PRO A 25 11.11 1.19 29.12
N GLY A 26 9.83 0.85 29.14
CA GLY A 26 8.86 1.32 30.14
C GLY A 26 9.21 0.82 31.55
N ARG A 27 9.37 1.78 32.46
CA ARG A 27 9.42 1.53 33.92
C ARG A 27 8.10 0.92 34.37
N HIS A 28 8.16 -0.10 35.23
CA HIS A 28 7.01 -0.70 35.88
C HIS A 28 6.28 0.34 36.76
N GLY A 29 5.23 0.93 36.21
CA GLY A 29 4.29 1.81 36.89
C GLY A 29 2.90 1.51 36.36
N THR A 30 1.89 1.58 37.22
CA THR A 30 0.46 1.32 36.97
C THR A 30 -0.20 2.38 36.07
N ALA A 31 0.43 2.70 34.93
CA ALA A 31 -0.20 3.41 33.83
C ALA A 31 -0.95 2.37 32.98
N GLY A 32 -2.22 2.64 32.65
CA GLY A 32 -3.06 1.71 31.90
C GLY A 32 -2.36 1.20 30.63
N LEU A 33 -2.48 -0.10 30.37
CA LEU A 33 -1.88 -0.76 29.20
C LEU A 33 -2.34 -0.07 27.92
N GLY A 34 -1.40 0.22 27.02
CA GLY A 34 -1.70 0.72 25.68
C GLY A 34 -2.48 -0.32 24.86
N PRO A 35 -3.11 0.07 23.72
CA PRO A 35 -3.91 -0.85 22.91
C PRO A 35 -3.16 -2.12 22.50
N ARG A 36 -1.88 -1.99 22.13
CA ARG A 36 -1.01 -3.13 21.77
C ARG A 36 -0.82 -4.10 22.93
N ASP A 37 -0.50 -3.58 24.11
CA ASP A 37 -0.26 -4.41 25.30
C ASP A 37 -1.51 -5.16 25.73
N ARG A 38 -2.70 -4.57 25.54
CA ARG A 38 -3.98 -5.24 25.79
C ARG A 38 -4.21 -6.41 24.84
N VAL A 39 -3.95 -6.22 23.54
CA VAL A 39 -4.09 -7.29 22.52
C VAL A 39 -3.11 -8.43 22.81
N VAL A 40 -1.84 -8.13 23.12
CA VAL A 40 -0.85 -9.17 23.44
C VAL A 40 -1.23 -9.93 24.71
N ARG A 41 -1.65 -9.22 25.76
CA ARG A 41 -2.11 -9.86 27.00
C ARG A 41 -3.31 -10.77 26.74
N GLU A 42 -4.26 -10.31 25.93
CA GLU A 42 -5.43 -11.12 25.57
C GLU A 42 -5.03 -12.35 24.78
N ALA A 43 -4.15 -12.21 23.80
CA ALA A 43 -3.69 -13.31 22.97
C ALA A 43 -3.01 -14.42 23.78
N VAL A 44 -2.22 -14.06 24.80
CA VAL A 44 -1.64 -15.04 25.72
C VAL A 44 -2.73 -15.67 26.60
N ARG A 45 -3.62 -14.85 27.15
CA ARG A 45 -4.71 -15.31 28.03
C ARG A 45 -5.65 -16.28 27.32
N SER A 46 -5.95 -16.05 26.05
CA SER A 46 -6.84 -16.87 25.23
C SER A 46 -6.12 -18.03 24.52
N GLY A 47 -4.81 -18.18 24.72
CA GLY A 47 -4.01 -19.23 24.10
C GLY A 47 -3.73 -19.07 22.59
N LEU A 48 -4.00 -17.88 22.03
CA LEU A 48 -3.65 -17.57 20.63
C LEU A 48 -2.13 -17.45 20.43
N VAL A 49 -1.41 -17.10 21.49
CA VAL A 49 0.06 -17.14 21.53
C VAL A 49 0.51 -17.93 22.75
N GLY A 50 1.40 -18.89 22.55
CA GLY A 50 1.92 -19.75 23.61
C GLY A 50 2.91 -20.79 23.06
N PRO A 51 3.31 -21.79 23.87
CA PRO A 51 4.30 -22.78 23.46
C PRO A 51 3.93 -23.56 22.18
N ALA A 52 2.63 -23.76 21.92
CA ALA A 52 2.14 -24.41 20.70
C ALA A 52 1.94 -23.45 19.51
N HIS A 53 1.79 -22.15 19.76
CA HIS A 53 1.54 -21.11 18.76
C HIS A 53 2.48 -19.93 19.01
N LEU A 54 3.68 -20.01 18.45
CA LEU A 54 4.77 -19.08 18.76
C LEU A 54 4.57 -17.67 18.20
N VAL A 55 3.74 -17.53 17.17
CA VAL A 55 3.54 -16.28 16.44
C VAL A 55 2.06 -16.11 16.11
N ALA A 56 1.54 -14.91 16.34
CA ALA A 56 0.23 -14.48 15.88
C ALA A 56 0.32 -13.09 15.25
N GLY A 57 -0.42 -12.90 14.15
CA GLY A 57 -0.61 -11.61 13.50
C GLY A 57 -1.95 -11.00 13.89
N PHE A 58 -1.96 -9.71 14.19
CA PHE A 58 -3.17 -8.95 14.52
C PHE A 58 -3.31 -7.78 13.56
N VAL A 59 -4.54 -7.54 13.11
CA VAL A 59 -4.89 -6.40 12.24
C VAL A 59 -5.92 -5.56 12.96
N ASP A 60 -5.65 -4.27 13.09
CA ASP A 60 -6.59 -3.28 13.59
C ASP A 60 -7.57 -2.89 12.48
N THR A 61 -8.74 -3.54 12.48
CA THR A 61 -9.75 -3.29 11.45
C THR A 61 -10.35 -1.90 11.55
N ASP A 62 -10.45 -1.34 12.75
CA ASP A 62 -11.01 0.01 12.97
C ASP A 62 -10.02 1.05 12.46
N GLY A 63 -8.73 0.87 12.74
CA GLY A 63 -7.65 1.68 12.19
C GLY A 63 -7.59 1.64 10.65
N VAL A 64 -7.80 0.47 10.03
CA VAL A 64 -7.89 0.35 8.57
C VAL A 64 -9.10 1.14 8.03
N ARG A 65 -10.29 0.97 8.63
CA ARG A 65 -11.50 1.70 8.21
C ARG A 65 -11.32 3.22 8.35
N ALA A 66 -10.74 3.67 9.46
CA ALA A 66 -10.44 5.07 9.69
C ALA A 66 -9.49 5.63 8.63
N SER A 67 -8.40 4.90 8.34
CA SER A 67 -7.43 5.31 7.32
C SER A 67 -8.06 5.44 5.93
N VAL A 68 -8.94 4.51 5.54
CA VAL A 68 -9.67 4.58 4.26
C VAL A 68 -10.62 5.77 4.23
N ARG A 69 -11.38 6.02 5.30
CA ARG A 69 -12.29 7.16 5.38
C ARG A 69 -11.52 8.47 5.25
N ASP A 70 -10.47 8.65 6.05
CA ASP A 70 -9.69 9.90 6.08
C ASP A 70 -9.05 10.18 4.71
N LEU A 71 -8.56 9.14 4.02
CA LEU A 71 -8.05 9.24 2.65
C LEU A 71 -9.16 9.71 1.68
N ARG A 72 -10.32 9.06 1.70
CA ARG A 72 -11.44 9.39 0.79
C ARG A 72 -11.99 10.79 1.04
N GLU A 73 -12.10 11.22 2.30
CA GLU A 73 -12.57 12.56 2.65
C GLU A 73 -11.61 13.64 2.14
N THR A 74 -10.30 13.40 2.29
CA THR A 74 -9.27 14.34 1.82
C THR A 74 -9.34 14.60 0.31
N PHE A 75 -9.67 13.57 -0.48
CA PHE A 75 -9.75 13.64 -1.94
C PHE A 75 -11.20 13.70 -2.47
N GLY A 76 -12.20 13.89 -1.61
CA GLY A 76 -13.62 13.76 -1.98
C GLY A 76 -14.14 14.75 -3.04
N HIS A 77 -13.36 15.78 -3.37
CA HIS A 77 -13.65 16.75 -4.42
C HIS A 77 -13.12 16.34 -5.80
N ALA A 78 -12.29 15.29 -5.89
CA ALA A 78 -11.68 14.83 -7.12
C ALA A 78 -12.19 13.43 -7.49
N PRO A 79 -12.37 13.12 -8.79
CA PRO A 79 -12.77 11.79 -9.25
C PRO A 79 -11.57 10.82 -9.18
N VAL A 80 -11.22 10.37 -7.97
CA VAL A 80 -10.06 9.51 -7.72
C VAL A 80 -10.52 8.09 -7.37
N LEU A 81 -9.90 7.09 -8.01
CA LEU A 81 -9.95 5.71 -7.57
C LEU A 81 -8.77 5.43 -6.63
N HIS A 82 -9.04 5.25 -5.34
CA HIS A 82 -8.01 4.86 -4.39
C HIS A 82 -7.81 3.35 -4.41
N THR A 83 -6.62 2.89 -4.79
CA THR A 83 -6.27 1.47 -4.85
C THR A 83 -5.32 1.06 -3.73
N PHE A 84 -5.63 -0.02 -3.01
CA PHE A 84 -4.68 -0.62 -2.08
C PHE A 84 -3.72 -1.55 -2.81
N ALA A 85 -2.42 -1.42 -2.56
CA ALA A 85 -1.39 -2.30 -3.12
C ALA A 85 -1.46 -3.68 -2.46
N ALA A 86 -1.89 -4.71 -3.21
CA ALA A 86 -2.08 -6.06 -2.69
C ALA A 86 -0.82 -6.63 -2.00
N LYS A 87 0.37 -6.30 -2.52
CA LYS A 87 1.68 -6.70 -1.97
C LYS A 87 1.93 -6.22 -0.53
N ALA A 88 1.23 -5.18 -0.07
CA ALA A 88 1.38 -4.67 1.30
C ALA A 88 0.73 -5.60 2.33
N ALA A 89 -0.38 -6.27 1.97
CA ALA A 89 -1.05 -7.27 2.80
C ALA A 89 -2.00 -8.14 1.94
N SER A 90 -1.50 -9.27 1.45
CA SER A 90 -2.21 -10.13 0.50
C SER A 90 -3.16 -11.16 1.14
N LEU A 91 -3.48 -10.99 2.42
CA LEU A 91 -4.45 -11.84 3.11
C LEU A 91 -5.86 -11.51 2.62
N VAL A 92 -6.58 -12.51 2.06
CA VAL A 92 -7.94 -12.34 1.51
C VAL A 92 -8.89 -11.63 2.49
N PRO A 93 -8.90 -11.91 3.81
CA PRO A 93 -9.75 -11.17 4.75
C PRO A 93 -9.42 -9.66 4.85
N VAL A 94 -8.14 -9.28 4.76
CA VAL A 94 -7.72 -7.87 4.77
C VAL A 94 -8.11 -7.18 3.47
N LEU A 95 -7.90 -7.86 2.34
CA LEU A 95 -8.33 -7.39 1.03
C LEU A 95 -9.85 -7.21 0.97
N ARG A 96 -10.63 -8.15 1.54
CA ARG A 96 -12.10 -8.04 1.61
C ARG A 96 -12.54 -6.86 2.45
N LEU A 97 -11.91 -6.63 3.61
CA LEU A 97 -12.16 -5.46 4.44
C LEU A 97 -11.99 -4.15 3.65
N LEU A 98 -10.95 -4.06 2.81
CA LEU A 98 -10.69 -2.89 1.97
C LEU A 98 -11.73 -2.73 0.85
N ALA A 99 -12.12 -3.84 0.21
CA ALA A 99 -13.18 -3.85 -0.79
C ALA A 99 -14.52 -3.38 -0.20
N ASP A 100 -14.88 -3.85 0.99
CA ASP A 100 -16.09 -3.43 1.73
C ASP A 100 -16.06 -1.94 2.10
N CYS A 101 -14.88 -1.33 2.22
CA CYS A 101 -14.70 0.10 2.42
C CYS A 101 -14.72 0.91 1.10
N GLY A 102 -14.96 0.26 -0.04
CA GLY A 102 -15.06 0.89 -1.35
C GLY A 102 -13.73 1.29 -1.98
N MET A 103 -12.61 0.70 -1.54
CA MET A 103 -11.31 0.85 -2.20
C MET A 103 -11.27 0.02 -3.50
N GLY A 104 -10.39 0.41 -4.42
CA GLY A 104 -9.88 -0.48 -5.47
C GLY A 104 -8.66 -1.29 -5.00
N CYS A 105 -8.10 -2.10 -5.89
CA CYS A 105 -6.92 -2.90 -5.61
C CYS A 105 -5.88 -2.78 -6.73
N GLU A 106 -4.64 -2.44 -6.36
CA GLU A 106 -3.49 -2.51 -7.26
C GLU A 106 -2.83 -3.88 -7.09
N VAL A 107 -2.63 -4.59 -8.20
CA VAL A 107 -2.01 -5.92 -8.25
C VAL A 107 -0.83 -5.89 -9.21
N ALA A 108 0.21 -6.66 -8.93
CA ALA A 108 1.43 -6.73 -9.72
C ALA A 108 1.70 -8.14 -10.28
N SER A 109 0.82 -9.11 -10.02
CA SER A 109 0.97 -10.49 -10.50
C SER A 109 -0.36 -11.22 -10.66
N PRO A 110 -0.40 -12.35 -11.40
CA PRO A 110 -1.57 -13.21 -11.50
C PRO A 110 -2.04 -13.76 -10.14
N GLY A 111 -1.09 -14.00 -9.23
CA GLY A 111 -1.40 -14.43 -7.86
C GLY A 111 -2.19 -13.38 -7.11
N GLU A 112 -1.74 -12.13 -7.16
CA GLU A 112 -2.42 -11.00 -6.52
C GLU A 112 -3.77 -10.70 -7.17
N LEU A 113 -3.88 -10.77 -8.50
CA LEU A 113 -5.15 -10.64 -9.20
C LEU A 113 -6.17 -11.69 -8.71
N ARG A 114 -5.78 -12.96 -8.59
CA ARG A 114 -6.67 -14.01 -8.06
C ARG A 114 -7.09 -13.73 -6.61
N LEU A 115 -6.18 -13.24 -5.77
CA LEU A 115 -6.50 -12.90 -4.38
C LEU A 115 -7.46 -11.71 -4.29
N ALA A 116 -7.28 -10.68 -5.13
CA ALA A 116 -8.19 -9.54 -5.21
C ALA A 116 -9.59 -9.96 -5.67
N LEU A 117 -9.69 -10.78 -6.72
CA LEU A 117 -10.98 -11.32 -7.18
C LEU A 117 -11.65 -12.18 -6.09
N ALA A 118 -10.89 -13.04 -5.39
CA ALA A 118 -11.41 -13.85 -4.29
C ALA A 118 -11.85 -13.00 -3.08
N ALA A 119 -11.22 -11.84 -2.87
CA ALA A 119 -11.60 -10.89 -1.84
C ALA A 119 -12.92 -10.17 -2.15
N GLY A 120 -13.33 -10.11 -3.43
CA GLY A 120 -14.59 -9.54 -3.88
C GLY A 120 -14.46 -8.19 -4.60
N PHE A 121 -13.25 -7.78 -4.99
CA PHE A 121 -13.08 -6.58 -5.82
C PHE A 121 -13.72 -6.80 -7.20
N ALA A 122 -14.52 -5.83 -7.66
CA ALA A 122 -14.98 -5.79 -9.05
C ALA A 122 -13.78 -5.61 -9.98
N PRO A 123 -13.70 -6.30 -11.14
CA PRO A 123 -12.57 -6.14 -12.07
C PRO A 123 -12.30 -4.69 -12.48
N SER A 124 -13.35 -3.89 -12.65
CA SER A 124 -13.27 -2.45 -12.97
C SER A 124 -12.66 -1.59 -11.87
N MET A 125 -12.44 -2.14 -10.67
CA MET A 125 -11.81 -1.49 -9.53
C MET A 125 -10.39 -2.02 -9.28
N ILE A 126 -9.87 -2.86 -10.17
CA ILE A 126 -8.54 -3.44 -10.10
C ILE A 126 -7.64 -2.78 -11.14
N VAL A 127 -6.38 -2.51 -10.76
CA VAL A 127 -5.34 -2.01 -11.65
C VAL A 127 -4.17 -2.99 -11.63
N LEU A 128 -3.80 -3.52 -12.80
CA LEU A 128 -2.59 -4.33 -12.96
C LEU A 128 -1.37 -3.42 -13.22
N ASP A 129 -0.44 -3.42 -12.28
CA ASP A 129 0.73 -2.56 -12.23
C ASP A 129 2.01 -3.36 -11.94
N SER A 130 2.66 -3.79 -13.01
CA SER A 130 3.90 -4.57 -12.98
C SER A 130 4.87 -4.07 -14.05
N PRO A 131 6.18 -4.00 -13.80
CA PRO A 131 7.14 -3.49 -14.78
C PRO A 131 7.40 -4.44 -15.96
N ALA A 132 6.94 -5.69 -15.88
CA ALA A 132 7.27 -6.73 -16.84
C ALA A 132 6.06 -7.61 -17.18
N LYS A 133 4.91 -7.00 -17.51
CA LYS A 133 3.71 -7.76 -17.85
C LYS A 133 3.94 -8.61 -19.10
N THR A 134 3.60 -9.88 -19.02
CA THR A 134 3.57 -10.81 -20.14
C THR A 134 2.37 -10.54 -21.05
N CYS A 135 2.41 -11.02 -22.29
CA CYS A 135 1.26 -10.90 -23.19
C CYS A 135 0.02 -11.63 -22.65
N GLU A 136 0.21 -12.74 -21.95
CA GLU A 136 -0.88 -13.50 -21.31
C GLU A 136 -1.53 -12.69 -20.19
N GLU A 137 -0.73 -12.07 -19.31
CA GLU A 137 -1.23 -11.19 -18.24
C GLU A 137 -2.00 -9.99 -18.80
N ILE A 138 -1.49 -9.36 -19.86
CA ILE A 138 -2.17 -8.26 -20.55
C ILE A 138 -3.50 -8.73 -21.12
N HIS A 139 -3.51 -9.85 -21.85
CA HIS A 139 -4.72 -10.39 -22.47
C HIS A 139 -5.77 -10.76 -21.40
N GLN A 140 -5.35 -11.41 -20.32
CA GLN A 140 -6.23 -11.74 -19.20
C GLN A 140 -6.82 -10.49 -18.55
N ALA A 141 -6.02 -9.46 -18.30
CA ALA A 141 -6.48 -8.21 -17.70
C ALA A 141 -7.53 -7.52 -18.60
N LEU A 142 -7.26 -7.41 -19.90
CA LEU A 142 -8.19 -6.85 -20.88
C LEU A 142 -9.50 -7.66 -20.94
N ALA A 143 -9.42 -8.99 -20.98
CA ALA A 143 -10.59 -9.86 -21.03
C ALA A 143 -11.49 -9.74 -19.78
N LEU A 144 -10.89 -9.44 -18.63
CA LEU A 144 -11.62 -9.23 -17.37
C LEU A 144 -12.13 -7.79 -17.19
N GLY A 145 -11.70 -6.83 -18.01
CA GLY A 145 -11.98 -5.40 -17.80
C GLY A 145 -11.18 -4.79 -16.65
N VAL A 146 -10.00 -5.34 -16.36
CA VAL A 146 -9.04 -4.80 -15.38
C VAL A 146 -8.22 -3.70 -16.04
N ALA A 147 -8.07 -2.56 -15.35
CA ALA A 147 -7.27 -1.46 -15.85
C ALA A 147 -5.78 -1.82 -15.86
N LEU A 148 -5.04 -1.25 -16.82
CA LEU A 148 -3.61 -1.51 -17.00
C LEU A 148 -2.82 -0.20 -16.79
N ASN A 149 -1.75 -0.29 -16.00
CA ASN A 149 -0.71 0.74 -15.96
C ASN A 149 0.45 0.30 -16.87
N ALA A 150 0.61 0.90 -18.05
CA ALA A 150 1.74 0.60 -18.92
C ALA A 150 3.04 1.14 -18.31
N ASP A 151 4.04 0.28 -18.11
CA ASP A 151 5.32 0.66 -17.51
C ASP A 151 6.24 1.43 -18.49
N ASN A 152 6.17 1.09 -19.77
CA ASN A 152 7.00 1.66 -20.82
C ASN A 152 6.29 1.64 -22.18
N LEU A 153 6.89 2.30 -23.18
CA LEU A 153 6.31 2.43 -24.52
C LEU A 153 6.19 1.08 -25.26
N ASP A 154 7.08 0.12 -25.02
CA ASP A 154 6.99 -1.20 -25.64
C ASP A 154 5.82 -2.00 -25.07
N GLU A 155 5.60 -1.92 -23.76
CA GLU A 155 4.41 -2.48 -23.14
C GLU A 155 3.13 -1.80 -23.64
N LEU A 156 3.11 -0.47 -23.78
CA LEU A 156 1.99 0.26 -24.36
C LEU A 156 1.64 -0.25 -25.77
N ARG A 157 2.65 -0.47 -26.62
CA ARG A 157 2.44 -1.06 -27.96
C ARG A 157 1.87 -2.47 -27.90
N ARG A 158 2.35 -3.31 -26.99
CA ARG A 158 1.82 -4.67 -26.77
C ARG A 158 0.36 -4.63 -26.32
N ILE A 159 0.02 -3.76 -25.37
CA ILE A 159 -1.38 -3.55 -24.93
C ILE A 159 -2.25 -3.12 -26.11
N HIS A 160 -1.80 -2.15 -26.90
CA HIS A 160 -2.54 -1.70 -28.08
C HIS A 160 -2.77 -2.83 -29.10
N ALA A 161 -1.77 -3.66 -29.36
CA ALA A 161 -1.87 -4.78 -30.30
C ALA A 161 -2.79 -5.91 -29.82
N LEU A 162 -2.91 -6.09 -28.49
CA LEU A 162 -3.75 -7.12 -27.88
C LEU A 162 -5.19 -6.63 -27.59
N ARG A 163 -5.46 -5.33 -27.77
CA ARG A 163 -6.78 -4.74 -27.50
C ARG A 163 -7.81 -5.19 -28.56
N PRO A 164 -9.03 -5.60 -28.16
CA PRO A 164 -10.13 -5.73 -29.10
C PRO A 164 -10.46 -4.38 -29.78
N ALA A 165 -10.95 -4.42 -31.02
CA ALA A 165 -11.23 -3.22 -31.80
C ALA A 165 -12.26 -2.28 -31.16
N ASP A 166 -13.22 -2.84 -30.41
CA ASP A 166 -14.40 -2.14 -29.87
C ASP A 166 -14.39 -1.94 -28.34
N SER A 167 -13.27 -2.17 -27.65
CA SER A 167 -13.20 -2.04 -26.18
C SER A 167 -12.95 -0.61 -25.70
N ALA A 168 -13.78 -0.15 -24.76
CA ALA A 168 -13.56 1.05 -23.97
C ALA A 168 -12.75 0.68 -22.70
N ASP A 169 -11.42 0.66 -22.82
CA ASP A 169 -10.54 0.26 -21.72
C ASP A 169 -9.92 1.47 -21.01
N GLN A 170 -9.76 1.37 -19.69
CA GLN A 170 -9.02 2.35 -18.89
C GLN A 170 -7.53 2.03 -18.90
N LEU A 171 -6.78 2.75 -19.72
CA LEU A 171 -5.32 2.62 -19.86
C LEU A 171 -4.63 3.86 -19.29
N ASN A 172 -3.74 3.65 -18.32
CA ASN A 172 -2.87 4.71 -17.80
C ASN A 172 -1.42 4.41 -18.18
N ALA A 173 -0.62 5.45 -18.48
CA ALA A 173 0.81 5.30 -18.74
C ALA A 173 1.61 5.82 -17.55
N ARG A 174 2.63 5.06 -17.11
CA ARG A 174 3.63 5.55 -16.15
C ARG A 174 4.77 6.23 -16.90
N GLY A 175 5.24 7.35 -16.37
CA GLY A 175 6.40 8.07 -16.91
C GLY A 175 7.09 8.91 -15.85
N THR A 176 8.41 8.90 -15.86
CA THR A 176 9.24 9.87 -15.14
C THR A 176 9.32 11.12 -16.01
N VAL A 177 8.79 12.25 -15.57
CA VAL A 177 9.03 13.54 -16.24
C VAL A 177 10.47 13.95 -15.93
N SER A 178 11.43 13.44 -16.68
CA SER A 178 12.78 14.00 -16.72
C SER A 178 12.80 15.12 -17.75
N GLY A 179 12.54 16.35 -17.29
CA GLY A 179 12.67 17.56 -18.11
C GLY A 179 11.61 18.63 -17.83
N LEU A 180 11.77 19.34 -16.71
CA LEU A 180 11.39 20.75 -16.55
C LEU A 180 12.52 21.45 -15.79
#